data_AF-A0AA40VDG9-F1
#
_entry.id   AF-A0AA40VDG9-F1
#
_cell.length_a   1.000
_cell.length_b   1.000
_cell.length_c   1.000
_cell.angle_alpha   90.00
_cell.angle_beta   90.00
_cell.angle_gamma   90.00
#
_symmetry.space_group_name_H-M   'P 1'
#
loop_
_entity.id
_entity.type
_entity.pdbx_description
1 polymer ?
#
loop_
_entity_poly.entity_id
_entity_poly.type
_entity_poly.pdbx_seq_one_letter_code
_entity_poly.pdbx_strand_id
1 'polypeptide(L)' 'MRVSVVHDEQGFISALAASPPGAPVASLVPLAGERVTELDVPEVSADGDPQEVAGRLTDVVENYRVDTDTRALAPKQS' A
#
# COMPACT_ATOMS: atom_id res chain seq x y z
N MET A 1 -9.47 2.93 1.66
CA MET A 1 -8.46 3.97 1.97
C MET A 1 -7.40 3.93 0.86
N ARG A 2 -6.90 5.07 0.40
CA ARG A 2 -5.80 5.12 -0.58
C ARG A 2 -4.48 5.27 0.17
N VAL A 3 -3.52 4.40 -0.08
CA VAL A 3 -2.17 4.50 0.49
C VAL A 3 -1.18 4.76 -0.65
N SER A 4 -0.39 5.81 -0.51
CA SER A 4 0.72 6.14 -1.40
C SER A 4 2.04 5.85 -0.68
N VAL A 5 2.90 5.05 -1.30
CA VAL A 5 4.17 4.60 -0.72
C VAL A 5 5.31 5.05 -1.63
N VAL A 6 6.28 5.78 -1.07
CA VAL A 6 7.55 6.07 -1.74
C VAL A 6 8.55 5.00 -1.34
N HIS A 7 9.15 4.34 -2.32
CA HIS A 7 10.16 3.33 -2.09
C HIS A 7 11.21 3.28 -3.20
N ASP A 8 12.38 2.75 -2.90
CA ASP A 8 13.43 2.50 -3.90
C ASP A 8 13.21 1.16 -4.65
N GLU A 9 14.16 0.82 -5.53
CA GLU A 9 14.15 -0.43 -6.31
C GLU A 9 14.34 -1.70 -5.46
N GLN A 10 14.85 -1.57 -4.23
CA GLN A 10 15.04 -2.68 -3.29
C GLN A 10 13.85 -2.82 -2.33
N GLY A 11 12.87 -1.90 -2.41
CA GLY A 11 11.69 -1.89 -1.55
C GLY A 11 11.86 -1.16 -0.23
N PHE A 12 12.95 -0.40 -0.04
CA PHE A 12 13.06 0.45 1.13
C PHE A 12 12.07 1.60 1.03
N ILE A 13 11.16 1.66 1.99
CA ILE A 13 10.13 2.69 2.07
C ILE A 13 10.73 3.94 2.72
N SER A 14 10.72 5.07 2.02
CA SER A 14 11.19 6.36 2.54
C SER A 14 10.05 7.25 3.00
N ALA A 15 8.84 7.08 2.46
CA ALA A 15 7.65 7.79 2.90
C ALA A 15 6.36 6.99 2.65
N LEU A 16 5.34 7.26 3.45
CA LEU A 16 3.99 6.71 3.28
C LEU A 16 2.94 7.75 3.65
N ALA A 17 1.88 7.82 2.87
CA ALA A 17 0.71 8.64 3.16
C ALA A 17 -0.57 7.82 2.98
N ALA A 18 -1.50 7.96 3.92
CA ALA A 18 -2.81 7.32 3.87
C ALA A 18 -3.89 8.40 3.75
N SER A 19 -4.75 8.27 2.76
CA SER A 19 -5.85 9.19 2.47
C SER A 19 -7.18 8.43 2.63
N PRO A 20 -8.09 8.88 3.52
CA PRO A 20 -9.40 8.26 3.64
C PRO A 20 -10.23 8.47 2.36
N PRO A 21 -11.32 7.70 2.17
CA PRO A 21 -12.19 7.86 1.01
C PRO A 21 -12.68 9.30 0.86
N GLY A 22 -12.53 9.87 -0.34
CA GLY A 22 -12.98 11.24 -0.65
C GLY A 22 -12.05 12.37 -0.21
N ALA A 23 -10.96 12.07 0.51
CA ALA A 23 -9.92 13.06 0.79
C ALA A 23 -9.01 13.27 -0.44
N PRO A 24 -8.39 14.46 -0.58
CA PRO A 24 -7.34 14.67 -1.55
C PRO A 24 -6.21 13.66 -1.36
N VAL A 25 -5.75 13.04 -2.45
CA VAL A 25 -4.61 12.11 -2.40
C VAL A 25 -3.34 12.91 -2.14
N ALA A 26 -2.54 12.45 -1.19
CA ALA A 26 -1.25 13.06 -0.89
C ALA A 26 -0.32 12.98 -2.12
N SER A 27 0.14 14.15 -2.60
CA SER A 27 1.12 14.22 -3.68
C SER A 27 2.52 14.01 -3.11
N LEU A 28 2.97 12.75 -3.07
CA LEU A 28 4.35 12.41 -2.71
C LEU A 28 5.26 12.60 -3.93
N VAL A 29 6.33 13.38 -3.77
CA VAL A 29 7.31 13.63 -4.84
C VAL A 29 8.53 12.75 -4.57
N PRO A 30 8.80 11.72 -5.41
CA PRO A 30 9.95 10.84 -5.22
C PRO A 30 11.26 11.57 -5.57
N LEU A 31 12.33 11.19 -4.90
CA LEU A 31 13.70 11.56 -5.26
C LEU A 31 14.25 10.65 -6.39
N ALA A 32 15.45 10.96 -6.87
CA ALA A 32 16.10 10.15 -7.90
C ALA A 32 16.33 8.71 -7.41
N GLY A 33 15.83 7.73 -8.16
CA GLY A 33 15.89 6.31 -7.80
C GLY A 33 14.71 5.81 -6.98
N GLU A 34 13.79 6.70 -6.55
CA GLU A 34 12.56 6.32 -5.86
C GLU A 34 11.37 6.22 -6.83
N ARG A 35 10.37 5.46 -6.40
CA ARG A 35 9.09 5.27 -7.09
C ARG A 35 7.95 5.51 -6.11
N VAL A 36 6.80 5.91 -6.64
CA VAL A 36 5.55 6.01 -5.88
C VAL A 36 4.63 4.89 -6.32
N THR A 37 4.21 4.05 -5.37
CA THR A 37 3.17 3.03 -5.59
C THR A 37 1.92 3.42 -4.83
N GLU A 38 0.79 3.41 -5.52
CA GLU A 38 -0.52 3.70 -4.95
C GLU A 38 -1.36 2.43 -4.85
N LEU A 39 -1.97 2.22 -3.69
CA LEU A 39 -2.75 1.05 -3.36
C LEU A 39 -4.09 1.46 -2.75
N ASP A 40 -5.18 0.88 -3.24
CA ASP A 40 -6.46 0.91 -2.54
C ASP A 40 -6.50 -0.25 -1.54
N VAL A 41 -6.51 0.07 -0.25
CA VAL A 41 -6.54 -0.91 0.84
C VAL A 41 -7.85 -0.80 1.62
N PRO A 42 -8.37 -1.91 2.17
CA PRO A 42 -9.50 -1.86 3.08
C PRO A 42 -9.13 -1.04 4.32
N GLU A 43 -10.12 -0.33 4.87
CA GLU A 43 -9.95 0.34 6.15
C GLU A 43 -10.03 -0.71 7.27
N VAL A 44 -9.02 -0.72 8.14
CA VAL A 44 -9.00 -1.57 9.32
C VAL A 44 -9.22 -0.67 10.53
N SER A 45 -10.39 -0.78 11.15
CA SER A 45 -10.64 -0.12 12.43
C SER A 45 -9.77 -0.75 13.52
N ALA A 46 -9.22 0.10 14.38
CA ALA A 46 -8.54 -0.33 15.61
C ALA A 46 -9.55 -0.73 16.72
N ASP A 47 -10.83 -0.39 16.53
CA ASP A 47 -11.90 -0.78 17.43
C ASP A 47 -12.35 -2.21 17.14
N GLY A 48 -12.38 -3.05 18.16
CA GLY A 48 -12.87 -4.43 18.05
C GLY A 48 -12.08 -5.41 18.91
N ASP A 49 -12.35 -6.69 18.72
CA ASP A 49 -11.59 -7.76 19.35
C ASP A 49 -10.17 -7.83 18.74
N PRO A 50 -9.09 -7.92 19.55
CA PRO A 50 -7.73 -7.96 19.05
C PRO A 50 -7.43 -9.09 18.08
N GLN A 51 -8.09 -10.26 18.18
CA GLN A 51 -7.87 -11.35 17.24
C GLN A 51 -8.49 -11.05 15.88
N GLU A 52 -9.66 -10.42 15.85
CA GLU A 52 -10.28 -9.97 14.61
C GLU A 52 -9.45 -8.88 13.92
N VAL A 53 -8.92 -7.92 14.69
CA VAL A 53 -8.02 -6.88 14.15
C VAL A 53 -6.75 -7.52 13.58
N ALA A 54 -6.14 -8.46 14.31
CA ALA A 54 -4.96 -9.17 13.84
C ALA A 54 -5.24 -9.96 12.55
N GLY A 55 -6.38 -10.64 12.45
CA GLY A 55 -6.79 -11.36 11.24
C GLY A 55 -6.90 -10.43 10.02
N ARG A 56 -7.55 -9.26 10.19
CA ARG A 56 -7.66 -8.26 9.12
C ARG A 56 -6.30 -7.69 8.70
N LEU A 57 -5.38 -7.49 9.65
CA LEU A 57 -4.02 -7.05 9.34
C LEU A 57 -3.23 -8.11 8.58
N THR A 58 -3.39 -9.39 8.95
CA THR A 58 -2.80 -10.52 8.19
C THR A 58 -3.32 -10.53 6.76
N ASP A 59 -4.62 -10.38 6.55
CA ASP A 59 -5.21 -10.31 5.20
C ASP A 59 -4.61 -9.16 4.38
N VAL A 60 -4.38 -8.00 5.00
CA VAL A 60 -3.72 -6.86 4.34
C VAL A 60 -2.29 -7.22 3.91
N VAL A 61 -1.49 -7.80 4.81
CA VAL A 61 -0.09 -8.18 4.53
C VAL A 61 0.03 -9.25 3.44
N GLU A 62 -0.93 -10.17 3.37
CA GLU A 62 -0.92 -11.25 2.38
C GLU A 62 -1.36 -10.79 1.00
N ASN A 63 -2.34 -9.87 0.92
CA ASN A 63 -3.00 -9.52 -0.34
C ASN A 63 -2.61 -8.16 -0.92
N TYR A 64 -2.02 -7.27 -0.12
CA TYR A 64 -1.70 -5.89 -0.53
C TYR A 64 -0.22 -5.61 -0.34
N ARG A 65 0.57 -5.99 -1.34
CA ARG A 65 2.03 -5.84 -1.34
C ARG A 65 2.47 -4.84 -2.40
N VAL A 66 3.47 -4.03 -2.05
CA VAL A 66 4.22 -3.25 -3.02
C VAL A 66 5.25 -4.18 -3.64
N ASP A 67 5.00 -4.58 -4.88
CA ASP A 67 5.97 -5.37 -5.65
C ASP A 67 7.00 -4.43 -6.27
N THR A 68 8.26 -4.65 -5.94
CA THR A 68 9.40 -3.86 -6.43
C THR A 68 9.95 -4.39 -7.74
N ASP A 69 9.55 -5.60 -8.14
CA ASP A 69 9.97 -6.19 -9.39
C ASP A 69 9.30 -5.47 -10.57
N THR A 70 10.11 -4.81 -11.39
CA THR A 70 9.68 -4.20 -12.66
C THR A 70 9.37 -5.27 -13.70
N ARG A 71 8.37 -6.09 -13.45
CA ARG A 71 7.67 -6.82 -14.52
C ARG A 71 6.21 -6.43 -14.42
N ALA A 72 5.82 -5.48 -15.28
CA ALA A 72 4.43 -5.11 -15.51
C ALA A 72 3.53 -6.34 -15.31
N LEU A 73 2.68 -6.29 -14.30
CA LEU A 73 1.73 -7.34 -14.00
C LEU A 73 0.79 -7.47 -15.20
N ALA A 74 1.13 -8.38 -16.12
CA ALA A 74 0.14 -8.87 -17.07
C ALA A 74 -0.91 -9.63 -16.26
N PRO A 75 -2.22 -9.40 -16.52
CA PRO A 75 -3.26 -10.10 -15.80
C PRO A 75 -3.10 -11.61 -15.99
N LYS A 76 -3.19 -12.38 -14.90
CA LYS A 76 -3.29 -13.84 -14.97
C LYS A 76 -4.56 -14.17 -15.74
N GLN A 77 -4.41 -14.67 -16.97
CA GLN A 77 -5.50 -15.32 -17.69
C GLN A 77 -5.82 -16.64 -16.99
N SER A 78 -7.13 -16.86 -16.85
CA SER A 78 -7.79 -17.96 -16.14
C SER A 78 -7.48 -19.34 -16.68
#